data_AF-A0A851KNJ7-F1
#
_entry.id   AF-A0A851KNJ7-F1
#
_cell.length_a   1.000
_cell.length_b   1.000
_cell.length_c   1.000
_cell.angle_alpha   90.00
_cell.angle_beta   90.00
_cell.angle_gamma   90.00
#
_symmetry.space_group_name_H-M   'P 1'
#
loop_
_entity.id
_entity.type
_entity.pdbx_description
1 polymer ?
#
loop_
_entity_poly.entity_id
_entity_poly.type
_entity_poly.pdbx_seq_one_letter_code
_entity_poly.pdbx_strand_id
1 'polypeptide(L)'
;MSGPAEDEKLRAQQLRALRRRWLRDQELSPREPVLPPRRLGPVAAFWESFLRPGDPWRLQVHKFYQTGRFVLLRLLLPAWAITYYLKYHV
;
A
#
# COMPACT_ATOMS: atom_id res chain seq x y z
N MET A 1 -54.87 10.42 17.07
CA MET A 1 -53.49 9.95 16.80
C MET A 1 -52.70 10.15 18.08
N SER A 2 -52.72 9.16 18.96
CA SER A 2 -52.06 9.22 20.28
C SER A 2 -50.55 9.28 20.10
N GLY A 3 -49.92 10.29 20.70
CA GLY A 3 -48.45 10.40 20.74
C GLY A 3 -47.82 9.17 21.39
N PRO A 4 -46.52 8.92 21.15
CA PRO A 4 -45.83 7.75 21.65
C PRO A 4 -45.94 7.68 23.18
N ALA A 5 -46.23 6.48 23.70
CA ALA A 5 -46.31 6.23 25.13
C ALA A 5 -44.99 6.63 25.81
N GLU A 6 -45.03 7.11 27.05
CA GLU A 6 -43.82 7.59 27.76
C GLU A 6 -42.70 6.52 27.80
N ASP A 7 -43.06 5.23 27.83
CA ASP A 7 -42.12 4.11 27.75
C ASP A 7 -41.37 4.03 26.41
N GLU A 8 -42.05 4.34 25.29
CA GLU A 8 -41.42 4.37 23.96
C GLU A 8 -40.43 5.53 23.86
N LYS A 9 -40.75 6.67 24.47
CA LYS A 9 -39.85 7.82 24.54
C LYS A 9 -38.62 7.49 25.39
N LEU A 10 -38.81 6.85 26.53
CA LEU A 10 -37.73 6.42 27.42
C LEU A 10 -36.81 5.41 26.72
N ARG A 11 -37.39 4.42 26.04
CA ARG A 11 -36.63 3.45 25.22
C ARG A 11 -35.87 4.12 24.09
N ALA A 12 -36.48 5.08 23.39
CA ALA A 12 -35.81 5.81 22.30
C ALA A 12 -34.62 6.64 22.82
N GLN A 13 -34.74 7.25 24.00
CA GLN A 13 -33.64 7.98 24.63
C GLN A 13 -32.48 7.05 25.02
N GLN A 14 -32.78 5.88 25.57
CA GLN A 14 -31.78 4.86 25.91
C GLN A 14 -31.02 4.37 24.66
N LEU A 15 -31.74 4.05 23.59
CA LEU A 15 -31.14 3.64 22.31
C LEU A 15 -30.26 4.74 21.71
N ARG A 16 -30.69 6.01 21.78
CA ARG A 16 -29.88 7.15 21.33
C ARG A 16 -28.60 7.33 22.16
N ALA A 17 -28.66 7.07 23.46
CA ALA A 17 -27.48 7.12 24.32
C ALA A 17 -26.46 6.02 23.97
N LEU A 18 -26.93 4.79 23.79
CA LEU A 18 -26.10 3.66 23.34
C LEU A 18 -25.50 3.91 21.96
N ARG A 19 -26.31 4.39 21.01
CA ARG A 19 -25.83 4.71 19.66
C ARG A 19 -24.72 5.75 19.66
N ARG A 20 -24.81 6.79 20.51
CA ARG A 20 -23.78 7.84 20.63
C ARG A 20 -22.49 7.35 21.29
N ARG A 21 -22.53 6.31 22.11
CA ARG A 21 -21.33 5.66 22.66
C ARG A 21 -20.70 4.76 21.61
N TRP A 22 -21.51 3.92 20.97
CA TRP A 22 -21.06 3.05 19.88
C TRP A 22 -20.38 3.83 18.75
N LEU A 23 -20.94 4.97 18.33
CA LEU A 23 -20.34 5.80 17.29
C LEU A 23 -18.99 6.40 17.71
N ARG A 24 -18.82 6.73 18.99
CA ARG A 24 -17.52 7.19 19.53
C ARG A 24 -16.51 6.06 19.59
N ASP A 25 -16.93 4.84 19.90
CA ASP A 25 -16.05 3.67 19.92
C ASP A 25 -15.60 3.25 18.51
N GLN A 26 -16.29 3.70 17.46
CA GLN A 26 -15.89 3.52 16.06
C GLN A 26 -14.89 4.57 15.58
N GLU A 27 -14.63 5.63 16.35
CA GLU A 27 -13.57 6.58 16.02
C GLU A 27 -12.23 5.89 16.23
N LEU A 28 -11.61 5.44 15.13
CA LEU A 28 -10.29 4.81 15.20
C LEU A 28 -9.28 5.80 15.77
N SER A 29 -8.55 5.36 16.80
CA SER A 29 -7.35 6.06 17.25
C SER A 29 -6.33 6.13 16.11
N PRO A 30 -5.55 7.23 15.98
CA PRO A 30 -4.47 7.32 15.00
C PRO A 30 -3.40 6.22 15.10
N ARG A 31 -3.42 5.44 16.19
CA ARG A 31 -2.55 4.28 16.40
C ARG A 31 -3.11 3.08 15.65
N GLU A 32 -2.90 3.10 14.34
CA GLU A 32 -3.12 1.93 13.50
C GLU A 32 -2.15 0.80 13.89
N PRO A 33 -2.56 -0.48 13.79
CA PRO A 33 -1.62 -1.59 13.81
C PRO A 33 -0.75 -1.50 12.54
N VAL A 34 0.39 -0.83 12.68
CA VAL A 34 1.36 -0.70 11.60
C VAL A 34 1.98 -2.08 11.39
N LEU A 35 1.89 -2.59 10.16
CA LEU A 35 2.60 -3.81 9.78
C LEU A 35 4.10 -3.62 10.12
N PRO A 36 4.79 -4.66 10.60
CA PRO A 36 6.21 -4.54 10.89
C PRO A 36 6.95 -4.03 9.65
N PRO A 37 7.95 -3.15 9.82
CA PRO A 37 8.68 -2.58 8.70
C PRO A 37 9.21 -3.70 7.81
N ARG A 38 8.94 -3.59 6.50
CA ARG A 38 9.32 -4.61 5.54
C ARG A 38 10.83 -4.80 5.57
N ARG A 39 11.30 -6.03 5.79
CA ARG A 39 12.74 -6.35 5.72
C ARG A 39 13.19 -6.22 4.28
N LEU A 40 13.88 -5.13 3.96
CA LEU A 40 14.48 -4.90 2.66
C LEU A 40 15.77 -5.73 2.56
N GLY A 41 16.02 -6.33 1.39
CA GLY A 41 17.32 -6.93 1.09
C GLY A 41 18.42 -5.85 1.01
N PRO A 42 19.71 -6.24 1.05
CA PRO A 42 20.83 -5.29 1.13
C PRO A 42 20.84 -4.27 -0.01
N VAL A 43 20.54 -4.71 -1.24
CA VAL A 43 20.45 -3.82 -2.42
C VAL A 43 19.27 -2.85 -2.32
N ALA A 44 18.12 -3.32 -1.81
CA ALA A 44 16.94 -2.47 -1.65
C ALA A 44 17.14 -1.44 -0.52
N ALA A 45 17.77 -1.84 0.58
CA ALA A 45 18.12 -0.95 1.69
C ALA A 45 19.15 0.12 1.25
N PHE A 46 20.11 -0.25 0.40
CA PHE A 46 21.03 0.70 -0.23
C PHE A 46 20.26 1.75 -1.03
N TRP A 47 19.37 1.33 -1.94
CA TRP A 47 18.61 2.27 -2.77
C TRP A 47 17.71 3.19 -1.93
N GLU A 48 17.06 2.67 -0.88
CA GLU A 48 16.25 3.49 0.03
C GLU A 48 17.12 4.54 0.74
N SER A 49 18.29 4.15 1.24
CA SER A 49 19.24 5.05 1.91
C SER A 49 19.82 6.09 0.94
N PHE A 50 20.14 5.68 -0.28
CA PHE A 50 20.69 6.54 -1.33
C PHE A 50 19.68 7.60 -1.79
N LEU A 51 18.40 7.23 -1.88
CA LEU A 51 17.30 8.11 -2.30
C LEU A 51 16.74 9.00 -1.20
N ARG A 52 17.00 8.67 0.07
CA ARG A 52 16.49 9.40 1.25
C ARG A 52 16.73 10.92 1.23
N PRO A 53 17.87 11.44 0.75
CA PRO A 53 18.11 12.88 0.68
C PRO A 53 17.25 13.60 -0.36
N GLY A 54 16.58 12.87 -1.26
CA GLY A 54 15.64 13.42 -2.23
C GLY A 54 16.27 14.23 -3.37
N ASP A 55 17.59 14.22 -3.52
CA ASP A 55 18.28 14.96 -4.57
C ASP A 55 17.78 14.57 -5.97
N PRO A 56 17.49 15.53 -6.86
CA PRO A 56 16.94 15.26 -8.19
C PRO A 56 17.87 14.41 -9.07
N TRP A 57 19.19 14.56 -8.94
CA TRP A 57 20.17 13.76 -9.67
C TRP A 57 20.13 12.28 -9.26
N ARG A 58 19.92 11.99 -7.97
CA ARG A 58 19.85 10.60 -7.45
C ARG A 58 18.61 9.90 -7.95
N LEU A 59 17.49 10.63 -8.00
CA LEU A 59 16.24 10.14 -8.57
C LEU A 59 16.40 9.83 -10.07
N GLN A 60 17.12 10.67 -10.81
CA GLN A 60 17.39 10.44 -12.23
C GLN A 60 18.26 9.19 -12.46
N VAL A 61 19.32 9.01 -11.68
CA VAL A 61 20.16 7.80 -11.73
C VAL A 61 19.35 6.55 -11.40
N HIS A 62 18.53 6.59 -10.36
CA HIS A 62 17.68 5.46 -10.00
C HIS A 62 16.65 5.13 -11.09
N LYS A 63 16.05 6.14 -11.73
CA LYS A 63 15.17 5.93 -12.89
C LYS A 63 15.91 5.25 -14.04
N PHE A 64 17.12 5.71 -14.37
CA PHE A 64 17.93 5.10 -15.43
C PHE A 64 18.26 3.64 -15.11
N TYR A 65 18.66 3.34 -13.87
CA TYR A 65 18.89 1.98 -13.40
C TYR A 65 17.65 1.08 -13.53
N GLN A 66 16.47 1.56 -13.12
CA GLN A 66 15.23 0.80 -13.23
C GLN A 66 14.85 0.52 -14.69
N THR A 67 14.97 1.52 -15.56
CA THR A 67 14.72 1.37 -17.00
C THR A 67 15.70 0.38 -17.62
N GLY A 68 17.00 0.48 -17.33
CA GLY A 68 18.02 -0.45 -17.81
C GLY A 68 17.74 -1.88 -17.36
N ARG A 69 17.39 -2.08 -16.09
CA ARG A 69 16.99 -3.39 -15.55
C ARG A 69 15.78 -3.96 -16.29
N PHE A 70 14.77 -3.13 -16.58
CA PHE A 70 13.59 -3.56 -17.32
C PHE A 70 13.94 -4.00 -18.74
N VAL A 71 14.71 -3.19 -19.48
CA VAL A 71 15.13 -3.51 -20.85
C VAL A 71 15.93 -4.81 -20.88
N LEU A 72 16.87 -4.97 -19.94
CA LEU A 72 17.69 -6.18 -19.87
C LEU A 72 16.86 -7.43 -19.60
N LEU A 73 16.03 -7.40 -18.55
CA LEU A 73 15.31 -8.57 -18.08
C LEU A 73 14.10 -8.92 -18.92
N ARG A 74 13.39 -7.92 -19.46
CA ARG A 74 12.11 -8.15 -20.15
C ARG A 74 12.22 -8.11 -21.68
N LEU A 75 13.26 -7.50 -22.23
CA LEU A 75 13.43 -7.41 -23.68
C LEU A 75 14.63 -8.23 -24.14
N LEU A 76 15.82 -7.90 -23.67
CA LEU A 76 17.06 -8.52 -24.14
C LEU A 76 17.11 -10.02 -23.84
N LEU A 77 16.94 -10.43 -22.58
CA LEU A 77 17.01 -11.84 -22.21
C LEU A 77 15.99 -12.72 -22.97
N PRO A 78 14.69 -12.37 -23.03
CA PRO A 78 13.73 -13.13 -23.81
C PRO A 78 14.01 -13.13 -25.31
N ALA A 79 14.39 -11.98 -25.88
CA ALA A 79 14.74 -11.91 -27.29
C ALA A 79 15.93 -12.83 -27.62
N TRP A 80 16.95 -12.85 -26.75
CA TRP A 80 18.12 -13.72 -26.90
C TRP A 80 17.76 -15.21 -26.76
N ALA A 81 16.86 -15.55 -25.85
CA ALA A 81 16.36 -16.92 -25.71
C ALA A 81 15.58 -17.36 -26.98
N ILE A 82 14.76 -16.47 -27.55
CA ILE A 82 14.02 -16.74 -28.79
C ILE A 82 14.97 -16.92 -29.96
N THR A 83 15.95 -16.03 -30.14
CA THR A 83 16.91 -16.16 -31.25
C THR A 83 17.77 -17.40 -31.11
N TYR A 84 18.15 -17.78 -29.89
CA TYR A 84 18.82 -19.04 -29.62
C TYR A 84 17.94 -20.24 -30.00
N TYR A 85 16.66 -20.22 -29.59
CA TYR A 85 15.72 -21.28 -29.94
C TYR A 85 15.59 -21.44 -31.46
N LEU A 86 15.33 -20.34 -32.18
CA LEU A 86 15.23 -20.34 -33.63
C LEU A 86 16.50 -20.84 -34.33
N LYS A 87 17.68 -20.59 -33.77
CA LYS A 87 18.95 -21.02 -34.37
C LYS A 87 19.16 -22.54 -34.33
N TYR A 88 18.65 -23.22 -33.30
CA TYR A 88 18.98 -24.63 -33.05
C TYR A 88 17.78 -25.58 -33.11
N HIS A 89 16.55 -25.06 -33.13
CA HIS A 89 15.32 -25.88 -33.07
C HIS A 89 14.38 -25.68 -34.26
N VAL A 90 14.69 -24.74 -35.17
CA VAL A 90 14.00 -24.53 -36.45
C VAL A 90 15.04 -24.68 -37.56
#